data_AF-A0A811TBD5-F1
#
_entry.id   AF-A0A811TBD5-F1
#
_cell.length_a   1.000
_cell.length_b   1.000
_cell.length_c   1.000
_cell.angle_alpha   90.00
_cell.angle_beta   90.00
_cell.angle_gamma   90.00
#
_symmetry.space_group_name_H-M   'P 1'
#
loop_
_entity.id
_entity.type
_entity.pdbx_description
1 polymer ?
#
loop_
_entity_poly.entity_id
_entity_poly.type
_entity_poly.pdbx_seq_one_letter_code
_entity_poly.pdbx_strand_id
1 'polypeptide(L)'
;MIGPEEQRRILQTLRSRVVATRFMALKRLSSMARDTPSEFEQWELEDSAALEELLLVIRDLENESGDESLQREAKICLRTIKSTLGPKYRKTALRCPSCRRVLCYGWDCCPYCGALVQYSEENRCLDCKMSLDSEWIFCVKCGRKLKEPLISSRCPQCNTEIHENWVVCPLCGKMLK
;
A
#
# COMPACT_ATOMS: atom_id res chain seq x y z
N MET A 1 -13.89 -14.27 1.11
CA MET A 1 -13.37 -14.68 -0.20
C MET A 1 -14.20 -14.04 -1.30
N ILE A 2 -13.60 -13.11 -2.03
CA ILE A 2 -14.21 -12.46 -3.19
C ILE A 2 -14.15 -13.41 -4.39
N GLY A 3 -15.27 -14.10 -4.65
CA GLY A 3 -15.37 -14.97 -5.82
C GLY A 3 -15.28 -14.20 -7.16
N PRO A 4 -15.00 -14.89 -8.28
CA PRO A 4 -14.77 -14.27 -9.59
C PRO A 4 -15.96 -13.46 -10.11
N GLU A 5 -17.18 -13.81 -9.72
CA GLU A 5 -18.38 -13.02 -10.07
C GLU A 5 -18.39 -11.65 -9.38
N GLU A 6 -18.01 -11.60 -8.11
CA GLU A 6 -17.94 -10.35 -7.36
C GLU A 6 -16.78 -9.47 -7.86
N GLN A 7 -15.65 -10.08 -8.23
CA GLN A 7 -14.53 -9.39 -8.88
C GLN A 7 -14.98 -8.67 -10.17
N ARG A 8 -15.76 -9.37 -11.02
CA ARG A 8 -16.34 -8.77 -12.24
C ARG A 8 -17.33 -7.65 -11.92
N ARG A 9 -18.17 -7.81 -10.90
CA ARG A 9 -19.12 -6.77 -10.46
C ARG A 9 -18.39 -5.51 -9.98
N ILE A 10 -17.28 -5.66 -9.25
CA ILE A 10 -16.43 -4.54 -8.81
C ILE A 10 -15.89 -3.79 -10.04
N LEU A 11 -15.32 -4.49 -11.01
CA LEU A 11 -14.79 -3.88 -12.25
C LEU A 11 -15.88 -3.16 -13.04
N GLN A 12 -17.06 -3.76 -13.18
CA GLN A 12 -18.21 -3.11 -13.83
C GLN A 12 -18.64 -1.84 -13.09
N THR A 13 -18.64 -1.85 -11.75
CA THR A 13 -19.01 -0.70 -10.92
C THR A 13 -18.01 0.45 -11.10
N LEU A 14 -16.70 0.15 -11.14
CA LEU A 14 -15.65 1.14 -11.39
C LEU A 14 -15.70 1.74 -12.81
N ARG A 15 -16.27 1.01 -13.78
CA ARG A 15 -16.50 1.47 -15.16
C ARG A 15 -17.83 2.21 -15.34
N SER A 16 -18.60 2.41 -14.27
CA SER A 16 -19.88 3.14 -14.34
C SER A 16 -19.67 4.57 -14.83
N ARG A 17 -20.61 5.09 -15.62
CA ARG A 17 -20.63 6.51 -16.02
C ARG A 17 -20.91 7.44 -14.84
N VAL A 18 -21.50 6.92 -13.76
CA VAL A 18 -21.89 7.69 -12.59
C VAL A 18 -20.68 7.86 -11.65
N VAL A 19 -20.22 9.10 -11.49
CA VAL A 19 -19.07 9.45 -10.63
C VAL A 19 -19.26 8.94 -9.20
N ALA A 20 -20.44 9.17 -8.60
CA ALA A 20 -20.73 8.74 -7.23
C ALA A 20 -20.61 7.22 -7.04
N THR A 21 -21.03 6.43 -8.04
CA THR A 21 -20.92 4.97 -8.02
C THR A 21 -19.45 4.53 -8.03
N ARG A 22 -18.63 5.13 -8.90
CA ARG A 22 -17.18 4.87 -8.95
C ARG A 22 -16.50 5.25 -7.64
N PHE A 23 -16.85 6.42 -7.10
CA PHE A 23 -16.31 6.92 -5.83
C PHE A 23 -16.62 5.96 -4.67
N MET A 24 -17.88 5.52 -4.53
CA MET A 24 -18.27 4.58 -3.48
C MET A 24 -17.59 3.22 -3.64
N ALA A 25 -17.38 2.76 -4.87
CA ALA A 25 -16.61 1.53 -5.14
C ALA A 25 -15.15 1.68 -4.68
N LEU A 26 -14.49 2.80 -4.96
CA LEU A 26 -13.12 3.08 -4.51
C LEU A 26 -13.03 3.13 -2.97
N LYS A 27 -14.02 3.74 -2.29
CA LYS A 27 -14.10 3.76 -0.82
C LYS A 27 -14.24 2.36 -0.25
N ARG A 28 -15.11 1.54 -0.83
CA ARG A 28 -15.33 0.15 -0.42
C ARG A 28 -14.05 -0.67 -0.59
N LEU A 29 -13.38 -0.56 -1.73
CA LEU A 29 -12.10 -1.23 -1.99
C LEU A 29 -11.01 -0.80 -1.01
N SER A 30 -10.93 0.51 -0.72
CA SER A 30 -9.97 1.03 0.26
C SER A 30 -10.25 0.53 1.68
N SER A 31 -11.52 0.40 2.07
CA SER A 31 -11.89 -0.19 3.36
C SER A 31 -11.47 -1.64 3.41
N MET A 32 -11.87 -2.42 2.41
CA MET A 32 -11.53 -3.84 2.30
C MET A 32 -10.02 -4.10 2.33
N ALA A 33 -9.22 -3.25 1.69
CA ALA A 33 -7.76 -3.37 1.70
C ALA A 33 -7.14 -3.13 3.09
N ARG A 34 -7.79 -2.32 3.94
CA ARG A 34 -7.36 -2.07 5.32
C ARG A 34 -7.90 -3.10 6.30
N ASP A 35 -9.16 -3.46 6.16
CA ASP A 35 -9.90 -4.27 7.13
C ASP A 35 -9.66 -5.76 6.92
N THR A 36 -9.52 -6.18 5.65
CA THR A 36 -9.38 -7.58 5.24
C THR A 36 -8.29 -7.72 4.17
N PRO A 37 -7.00 -7.49 4.51
CA PRO A 37 -5.90 -7.52 3.55
C PRO A 37 -5.73 -8.88 2.85
N SER A 38 -6.06 -9.97 3.54
CA SER A 38 -5.99 -11.34 3.02
C SER A 38 -6.88 -11.59 1.80
N GLU A 39 -7.97 -10.84 1.62
CA GLU A 39 -8.83 -10.96 0.43
C GLU A 39 -8.09 -10.56 -0.85
N PHE A 40 -7.21 -9.57 -0.78
CA PHE A 40 -6.40 -9.14 -1.93
C PHE A 40 -5.24 -10.10 -2.19
N GLU A 41 -4.63 -10.65 -1.14
CA GLU A 41 -3.61 -11.69 -1.26
C GLU A 41 -4.18 -12.95 -1.90
N GLN A 42 -5.39 -13.36 -1.50
CA GLN A 42 -6.10 -14.48 -2.11
C GLN A 42 -6.49 -14.21 -3.56
N TRP A 43 -7.02 -13.02 -3.85
CA TRP A 43 -7.32 -12.62 -5.23
C TRP A 43 -6.07 -12.71 -6.10
N GLU A 44 -4.92 -12.22 -5.63
CA GLU A 44 -3.67 -12.35 -6.37
C GLU A 44 -3.30 -13.81 -6.69
N LEU A 45 -3.46 -14.71 -5.72
CA LEU A 45 -3.13 -16.12 -5.89
C LEU A 45 -4.07 -16.84 -6.85
N GLU A 46 -5.35 -16.50 -6.83
CA GLU A 46 -6.40 -17.15 -7.63
C GLU A 46 -6.50 -16.59 -9.05
N ASP A 47 -6.44 -15.27 -9.20
CA ASP A 47 -6.60 -14.57 -10.48
C ASP A 47 -5.79 -13.26 -10.51
N SER A 48 -4.48 -13.40 -10.70
CA SER A 48 -3.57 -12.26 -10.82
C SER A 48 -3.93 -11.34 -12.00
N ALA A 49 -4.55 -11.87 -13.07
CA ALA A 49 -4.94 -11.09 -14.24
C ALA A 49 -6.11 -10.13 -13.93
N ALA A 50 -7.14 -10.62 -13.23
CA ALA A 50 -8.26 -9.78 -12.79
C ALA A 50 -7.80 -8.69 -11.80
N LEU A 51 -6.84 -9.02 -10.92
CA LEU A 51 -6.24 -8.04 -10.02
C LEU A 51 -5.43 -6.98 -10.77
N GLU A 52 -4.66 -7.37 -11.78
CA GLU A 52 -3.95 -6.42 -12.65
C GLU A 52 -4.92 -5.50 -13.40
N GLU A 53 -6.02 -6.04 -13.92
CA GLU A 53 -7.09 -5.25 -14.55
C GLU A 53 -7.70 -4.23 -13.58
N LEU A 54 -7.96 -4.64 -12.33
CA LEU A 54 -8.44 -3.74 -11.27
C LEU A 54 -7.46 -2.57 -11.06
N LEU A 55 -6.18 -2.88 -10.91
CA LEU A 55 -5.13 -1.87 -10.68
C LEU A 55 -4.96 -0.92 -11.88
N LEU A 56 -5.21 -1.39 -13.09
CA LEU A 56 -5.22 -0.57 -14.30
C LEU A 56 -6.43 0.38 -14.31
N VAL A 57 -7.64 -0.14 -14.07
CA VAL A 57 -8.86 0.68 -14.04
C VAL A 57 -8.75 1.79 -12.98
N ILE A 58 -8.26 1.48 -11.77
CA ILE A 58 -8.09 2.50 -10.72
C ILE A 58 -7.03 3.54 -11.13
N ARG A 59 -5.97 3.14 -11.84
CA ARG A 59 -4.95 4.06 -12.34
C ARG A 59 -5.50 4.98 -13.43
N ASP A 60 -6.39 4.49 -14.29
CA ASP A 60 -7.03 5.32 -15.30
C ASP A 60 -7.91 6.38 -14.62
N LEU A 61 -8.66 5.99 -13.57
CA LEU A 61 -9.43 6.93 -12.74
C LEU A 61 -8.56 7.95 -12.01
N GLU A 62 -7.34 7.58 -11.57
CA GLU A 62 -6.37 8.51 -10.98
C GLU A 62 -5.94 9.60 -11.99
N ASN A 63 -5.86 9.26 -13.28
CA ASN A 63 -5.43 10.17 -14.35
C ASN A 63 -6.60 10.86 -15.08
N GLU A 64 -7.85 10.53 -14.77
CA GLU A 64 -9.04 11.04 -15.45
C GLU A 64 -9.29 12.51 -15.09
N SER A 65 -9.28 13.42 -16.06
CA SER A 65 -9.36 14.88 -15.85
C SER A 65 -10.73 15.42 -15.41
N GLY A 66 -11.74 14.58 -15.22
CA GLY A 66 -13.14 14.99 -15.05
C GLY A 66 -13.57 15.38 -13.62
N ASP A 67 -12.96 14.82 -12.58
CA ASP A 67 -13.36 15.05 -11.18
C ASP A 67 -12.18 14.87 -10.21
N GLU A 68 -11.77 15.95 -9.54
CA GLU A 68 -10.65 15.93 -8.59
C GLU A 68 -10.89 15.03 -7.36
N SER A 69 -12.14 14.94 -6.89
CA SER A 69 -12.47 14.11 -5.73
C SER A 69 -12.34 12.64 -6.08
N LEU A 70 -12.78 12.26 -7.28
CA LEU A 70 -12.62 10.92 -7.81
C LEU A 70 -11.14 10.57 -8.03
N GLN A 71 -10.34 11.45 -8.63
CA GLN A 71 -8.89 11.27 -8.79
C GLN A 71 -8.19 11.05 -7.45
N ARG A 72 -8.48 11.91 -6.46
CA ARG A 72 -7.89 11.80 -5.11
C ARG A 72 -8.25 10.48 -4.46
N GLU A 73 -9.51 10.06 -4.55
CA GLU A 73 -9.94 8.79 -3.99
C GLU A 73 -9.33 7.59 -4.74
N ALA A 74 -9.19 7.66 -6.07
CA ALA A 74 -8.55 6.63 -6.87
C ALA A 74 -7.07 6.46 -6.49
N LYS A 75 -6.35 7.58 -6.30
CA LYS A 75 -4.97 7.58 -5.80
C LYS A 75 -4.84 6.95 -4.41
N ILE A 76 -5.76 7.28 -3.49
CA ILE A 76 -5.78 6.70 -2.13
C ILE A 76 -6.03 5.20 -2.22
N CYS A 77 -7.03 4.78 -3.00
CA CYS A 77 -7.38 3.38 -3.20
C CYS A 77 -6.22 2.59 -3.78
N LEU A 78 -5.61 3.08 -4.87
CA LEU A 78 -4.48 2.44 -5.53
C LEU A 78 -3.30 2.27 -4.58
N ARG A 79 -2.98 3.31 -3.80
CA ARG A 79 -1.90 3.24 -2.80
C ARG A 79 -2.20 2.21 -1.71
N THR A 80 -3.44 2.18 -1.22
CA THR A 80 -3.87 1.28 -0.14
C THR A 80 -3.79 -0.19 -0.58
N ILE A 81 -4.33 -0.52 -1.76
CA ILE A 81 -4.28 -1.90 -2.30
C ILE A 81 -2.82 -2.33 -2.54
N LYS A 82 -2.00 -1.46 -3.14
CA LYS A 82 -0.59 -1.76 -3.40
C LYS A 82 0.22 -1.98 -2.12
N SER A 83 -0.08 -1.26 -1.03
CA SER A 83 0.57 -1.50 0.25
C SER A 83 0.22 -2.86 0.85
N THR A 84 -1.02 -3.31 0.64
CA THR A 84 -1.54 -4.61 1.10
C THR A 84 -0.89 -5.78 0.35
N LEU A 85 -0.82 -5.72 -0.98
CA LEU A 85 -0.26 -6.79 -1.82
C LEU A 85 1.27 -6.94 -1.72
N GLY A 86 1.93 -6.07 -0.94
CA GLY A 86 3.35 -6.19 -0.64
C GLY A 86 4.31 -5.49 -1.62
N PRO A 87 5.62 -5.72 -1.45
CA PRO A 87 6.67 -4.86 -2.01
C PRO A 87 6.71 -4.84 -3.54
N LYS A 88 6.23 -5.88 -4.22
CA LYS A 88 6.19 -5.93 -5.69
C LYS A 88 5.25 -4.92 -6.35
N TYR A 89 4.27 -4.43 -5.59
CA TYR A 89 3.32 -3.43 -6.06
C TYR A 89 3.64 -2.02 -5.58
N ARG A 90 4.66 -1.84 -4.73
CA ARG A 90 5.11 -0.52 -4.29
C ARG A 90 5.78 0.23 -5.44
N LYS A 91 5.59 1.55 -5.50
CA LYS A 91 6.16 2.42 -6.54
C LYS A 91 7.69 2.38 -6.55
N THR A 92 8.30 2.04 -5.41
CA THR A 92 9.73 1.90 -5.17
C THR A 92 10.17 0.45 -5.05
N ALA A 93 9.51 -0.48 -5.76
CA ALA A 93 9.94 -1.88 -5.82
C ALA A 93 11.39 -1.96 -6.33
N LEU A 94 12.30 -2.46 -5.49
CA LEU A 94 13.69 -2.68 -5.86
C LEU A 94 13.75 -3.70 -7.00
N ARG A 95 14.49 -3.38 -8.07
CA ARG A 95 14.66 -4.27 -9.22
C ARG A 95 16.12 -4.61 -9.43
N CYS A 96 16.38 -5.87 -9.78
CA CYS A 96 17.71 -6.31 -10.17
C CYS A 96 18.19 -5.55 -11.42
N PRO A 97 19.41 -4.97 -11.42
CA PRO A 97 19.93 -4.24 -12.58
C PRO A 97 20.15 -5.15 -13.81
N SER A 98 20.44 -6.43 -13.60
CA SER A 98 20.71 -7.38 -14.69
C SER A 98 19.44 -8.03 -15.24
N CYS A 99 18.60 -8.63 -14.38
CA CYS A 99 17.44 -9.41 -14.83
C CYS A 99 16.09 -8.72 -14.62
N ARG A 100 16.06 -7.50 -14.07
CA ARG A 100 14.86 -6.64 -13.83
C ARG A 100 13.76 -7.22 -12.94
N ARG A 101 13.98 -8.41 -12.37
CA ARG A 101 13.07 -9.01 -11.38
C ARG A 101 13.00 -8.15 -10.13
N VAL A 102 11.82 -8.12 -9.52
CA VAL A 102 11.60 -7.45 -8.25
C VAL A 102 12.31 -8.22 -7.14
N LEU A 103 12.96 -7.46 -6.26
CA LEU A 103 13.70 -7.95 -5.11
C LEU A 103 13.10 -7.36 -3.83
N CYS A 104 13.21 -8.12 -2.74
CA CYS A 104 12.99 -7.61 -1.40
C CYS A 104 14.24 -6.86 -0.92
N TYR A 105 14.08 -5.93 0.02
CA TYR A 105 15.21 -5.30 0.70
C TYR A 105 15.99 -6.31 1.56
N GLY A 106 17.29 -6.10 1.72
CA GLY A 106 18.18 -6.93 2.53
C GLY A 106 18.93 -8.03 1.78
N TRP A 107 18.81 -8.11 0.45
CA TRP A 107 19.55 -9.06 -0.40
C TRP A 107 20.79 -8.41 -1.02
N ASP A 108 21.99 -8.88 -0.67
CA ASP A 108 23.22 -8.35 -1.27
C ASP A 108 23.40 -8.77 -2.75
N CYS A 109 22.78 -9.89 -3.14
CA CYS A 109 22.77 -10.41 -4.51
C CYS A 109 21.36 -10.84 -4.94
N CYS A 110 21.09 -10.77 -6.24
CA CYS A 110 19.84 -11.21 -6.84
C CYS A 110 19.75 -12.74 -6.78
N PRO A 111 18.74 -13.34 -6.10
CA PRO A 111 18.62 -14.80 -5.99
C PRO A 111 18.34 -15.49 -7.32
N TYR A 112 17.97 -14.73 -8.36
CA TYR A 112 17.58 -15.29 -9.66
C TYR A 112 18.68 -15.27 -10.71
N CYS A 113 19.67 -14.39 -10.58
CA CYS A 113 20.75 -14.27 -11.58
C CYS A 113 22.14 -14.03 -10.96
N GLY A 114 22.24 -13.92 -9.63
CA GLY A 114 23.52 -13.70 -8.93
C GLY A 114 24.07 -12.29 -9.00
N ALA A 115 23.47 -11.38 -9.78
CA ALA A 115 23.95 -10.00 -9.89
C ALA A 115 23.89 -9.26 -8.54
N LEU A 116 24.93 -8.50 -8.22
CA LEU A 116 24.97 -7.65 -7.02
C LEU A 116 23.86 -6.61 -7.05
N VAL A 117 23.20 -6.43 -5.92
CA VAL A 117 22.11 -5.46 -5.78
C VAL A 117 22.70 -4.14 -5.32
N GLN A 118 22.50 -3.10 -6.12
CA GLN A 118 22.91 -1.75 -5.75
C GLN A 118 21.79 -1.07 -4.96
N TYR A 119 22.13 -0.62 -3.76
CA TYR A 119 21.26 0.16 -2.89
C TYR A 119 21.78 1.60 -2.83
N SER A 120 20.88 2.56 -2.65
CA SER A 120 21.32 3.90 -2.22
C SER A 120 21.97 3.79 -0.85
N GLU A 121 23.13 4.43 -0.66
CA GLU A 121 23.85 4.50 0.62
C GLU A 121 22.96 5.10 1.73
N GLU A 122 22.02 5.96 1.36
CA GLU A 122 21.03 6.57 2.26
C GLU A 122 20.05 5.55 2.85
N ASN A 123 19.88 4.40 2.19
CA ASN A 123 18.97 3.32 2.59
C ASN A 123 19.73 2.16 3.24
N ARG A 124 20.74 2.45 4.06
CA ARG A 124 21.45 1.44 4.88
C ARG A 124 21.26 1.72 6.36
N CYS A 125 21.10 0.65 7.13
CA CYS A 125 21.11 0.74 8.58
C CYS A 125 22.47 1.25 9.05
N LEU A 126 22.49 2.31 9.86
CA LEU A 126 23.75 2.87 10.35
C LEU A 126 24.55 1.88 11.20
N ASP A 127 23.86 0.97 11.90
CA ASP A 127 24.48 0.02 12.83
C ASP A 127 24.92 -1.28 12.12
N CYS A 128 24.00 -1.94 11.38
CA CYS A 128 24.28 -3.26 10.79
C CYS A 128 24.52 -3.27 9.27
N LYS A 129 24.49 -2.09 8.64
CA LYS A 129 24.70 -1.84 7.19
C LYS A 129 23.74 -2.55 6.23
N MET A 130 22.72 -3.23 6.77
CA MET A 130 21.67 -3.86 5.96
C MET A 130 20.86 -2.80 5.22
N SER A 131 20.53 -3.11 3.97
CA SER A 131 19.68 -2.27 3.14
C SER A 131 18.24 -2.21 3.66
N LEU A 132 17.64 -1.03 3.61
CA LEU A 132 16.37 -0.70 4.25
C LEU A 132 15.33 -0.28 3.22
N ASP A 133 14.08 -0.69 3.46
CA ASP A 133 12.91 -0.08 2.82
C ASP A 133 12.66 1.30 3.46
N SER A 134 12.30 2.29 2.64
CA SER A 134 12.01 3.65 3.12
C SER A 134 10.83 3.68 4.11
N GLU A 135 9.93 2.71 4.08
CA GLU A 135 8.77 2.66 4.96
C GLU A 135 9.05 1.98 6.31
N TRP A 136 10.24 1.41 6.51
CA TRP A 136 10.55 0.69 7.75
C TRP A 136 10.80 1.64 8.93
N ILE A 137 10.14 1.35 10.06
CA ILE A 137 10.31 2.07 11.34
C ILE A 137 11.46 1.45 12.15
N PHE A 138 11.66 0.14 12.03
CA PHE A 138 12.72 -0.61 12.72
C PHE A 138 13.53 -1.44 11.72
N CYS A 139 14.82 -1.59 11.99
CA CYS A 139 15.67 -2.50 11.24
C CYS A 139 15.34 -3.95 11.63
N VAL A 140 14.92 -4.76 10.66
CA VAL A 140 14.57 -6.18 10.92
C VAL A 140 15.77 -7.05 11.31
N LYS A 141 17.01 -6.62 11.04
CA LYS A 141 18.23 -7.37 11.38
C LYS A 141 18.78 -7.04 12.75
N CYS A 142 18.84 -5.77 13.14
CA CYS A 142 19.46 -5.36 14.41
C CYS A 142 18.50 -4.68 15.39
N GLY A 143 17.23 -4.47 15.04
CA GLY A 143 16.24 -3.82 15.90
C GLY A 143 16.37 -2.30 16.01
N ARG A 144 17.39 -1.68 15.39
CA ARG A 144 17.58 -0.22 15.43
C ARG A 144 16.33 0.51 14.93
N LYS A 145 15.85 1.48 15.72
CA LYS A 145 14.82 2.44 15.30
C LYS A 145 15.37 3.30 14.15
N LEU A 146 14.72 3.25 12.99
CA LEU A 146 15.11 3.94 11.76
C LEU A 146 14.45 5.30 11.64
N LYS A 147 13.19 5.38 12.06
CA LYS A 147 12.35 6.58 11.99
C LYS A 147 11.57 6.73 13.30
N GLU A 148 11.32 7.96 13.68
CA GLU A 148 10.22 8.24 14.61
C GLU A 148 8.94 7.69 13.94
N PRO A 149 8.16 6.80 14.60
CA PRO A 149 6.80 6.55 14.14
C PRO A 149 6.08 7.89 14.04
N LEU A 150 5.19 8.07 13.06
CA LEU A 150 4.37 9.27 12.88
C LEU A 150 3.35 9.40 14.04
N ILE A 151 3.85 9.59 15.26
CA ILE A 151 3.09 9.92 16.46
C ILE A 151 2.98 11.44 16.43
N SER A 152 1.86 11.93 15.92
CA SER A 152 1.65 13.36 15.73
C SER A 152 1.12 14.06 16.99
N SER A 153 0.57 13.32 17.96
CA SER A 153 -0.05 13.92 19.16
C SER A 153 -0.48 12.89 20.21
N ARG A 154 -0.94 13.37 21.37
CA ARG A 154 -1.69 12.59 22.37
C ARG A 154 -3.16 12.99 22.32
N CYS A 155 -4.06 12.04 22.57
CA CYS A 155 -5.48 12.32 22.67
C CYS A 155 -5.73 13.34 23.79
N PRO A 156 -6.44 14.46 23.54
CA PRO A 156 -6.66 15.50 24.54
C PRO A 156 -7.59 15.07 25.70
N GLN A 157 -8.22 13.89 25.63
CA GLN A 157 -9.11 13.40 26.69
C GLN A 157 -8.51 12.28 27.53
N CYS A 158 -7.89 11.27 26.91
CA CYS A 158 -7.35 10.11 27.62
C CYS A 158 -5.82 10.04 27.60
N ASN A 159 -5.16 11.05 27.01
CA ASN A 159 -3.69 11.19 26.91
C ASN A 159 -2.96 10.02 26.23
N THR A 160 -3.70 9.15 25.55
CA THR A 160 -3.17 8.02 24.76
C THR A 160 -2.46 8.55 23.52
N GLU A 161 -1.39 7.88 23.11
CA GLU A 161 -0.67 8.20 21.87
C GLU A 161 -1.58 7.95 20.66
N ILE A 162 -1.68 8.95 19.77
CA ILE A 162 -2.56 8.90 18.60
C ILE A 162 -1.77 9.12 17.32
N HIS A 163 -2.19 8.41 16.26
CA HIS A 163 -1.65 8.57 14.93
C HIS A 163 -2.36 9.73 14.21
N GLU A 164 -1.64 10.47 13.36
CA GLU A 164 -2.13 11.65 12.62
C GLU A 164 -3.36 11.41 11.73
N ASN A 165 -3.60 10.14 11.40
CA ASN A 165 -4.64 9.70 10.48
C ASN A 165 -5.91 9.24 11.21
N TRP A 166 -5.91 9.21 12.55
CA TRP A 166 -7.08 8.80 13.32
C TRP A 166 -8.10 9.94 13.42
N VAL A 167 -9.36 9.62 13.11
CA VAL A 167 -10.50 10.53 13.24
C VAL A 167 -11.12 10.41 14.63
N VAL A 168 -11.05 9.22 15.24
CA VAL A 168 -11.58 8.93 16.57
C VAL A 168 -10.52 8.20 17.38
N CYS A 169 -10.37 8.56 18.65
CA CYS A 169 -9.51 7.86 19.58
C CYS A 169 -10.10 6.47 19.88
N PRO A 170 -9.37 5.37 19.65
CA PRO A 170 -9.88 4.02 19.87
C PRO A 170 -10.11 3.68 21.35
N LEU A 171 -9.48 4.43 22.26
CA LEU A 171 -9.52 4.16 23.70
C LEU A 171 -10.66 4.89 24.42
N CYS A 172 -10.99 6.11 24.00
CA CYS A 172 -12.03 6.92 24.66
C CYS A 172 -13.15 7.40 23.74
N GLY A 173 -13.09 7.08 22.45
CA GLY A 173 -14.11 7.46 21.48
C GLY A 173 -14.14 8.96 21.14
N LYS A 174 -13.18 9.76 21.63
CA LYS A 174 -13.13 11.20 21.32
C LYS A 174 -12.75 11.43 19.85
N MET A 175 -13.47 12.32 19.18
CA MET A 175 -13.09 12.82 17.86
C MET A 175 -11.79 13.64 17.93
N LEU A 176 -10.86 13.32 17.03
CA LEU A 176 -9.52 13.92 16.92
C LEU A 176 -9.42 14.91 15.75
N LYS A 177 -10.40 14.88 14.84
CA LYS A 177 -10.62 15.84 13.74
C LYS A 177 -12.11 16.16 13.65
#